data_AF-A0A7X6QPE7-F1
#
_entry.id   AF-A0A7X6QPE7-F1
#
_cell.length_a   1.000
_cell.length_b   1.000
_cell.length_c   1.000
_cell.angle_alpha   90.00
_cell.angle_beta   90.00
_cell.angle_gamma   90.00
#
_symmetry.space_group_name_H-M   'P 1'
#
loop_
_entity.id
_entity.type
_entity.pdbx_description
1 polymer ?
#
loop_
_entity_poly.entity_id
_entity_poly.type
_entity_poly.pdbx_seq_one_letter_code
_entity_poly.pdbx_strand_id
1 'polypeptide(L)'
;MVKEKLVQQAFDIAKERYAAVGVDVDAALEKLQKISLSLHCWQADDVSGFENPDGELTGGIQSTGNYPGKARNIEELRADIKKATSFIPGKHRLNLHAIYGDFQGKFVDRDQLEPKHFESWMQWAKENGMKLDFNSTSFSHPKSEALTL
;
A
#
# COMPACT_ATOMS: atom_id res chain seq x y z
N MET A 1 12.44 -25.46 9.81
CA MET A 1 11.27 -25.96 9.05
C MET A 1 10.08 -25.98 9.99
N VAL A 2 8.95 -25.39 9.58
CA VAL A 2 7.69 -25.47 10.33
C VAL A 2 7.24 -26.94 10.32
N LYS A 3 6.86 -27.48 11.48
CA LYS A 3 6.31 -28.84 11.57
C LYS A 3 4.83 -28.77 11.19
N GLU A 4 4.50 -28.85 9.91
CA GLU A 4 3.14 -28.72 9.36
C GLU A 4 2.09 -29.52 10.14
N LYS A 5 2.42 -30.77 10.50
CA LYS A 5 1.55 -31.62 11.33
C LYS A 5 1.18 -30.99 12.66
N LEU A 6 2.13 -30.34 13.35
CA LEU A 6 1.86 -29.67 14.62
C LEU A 6 0.98 -28.43 14.44
N VAL A 7 1.18 -27.68 13.33
CA VAL A 7 0.32 -26.53 13.00
C VAL A 7 -1.11 -26.98 12.75
N GLN A 8 -1.29 -28.05 11.95
CA GLN A 8 -2.62 -28.59 11.68
C GLN A 8 -3.31 -29.07 12.96
N GLN A 9 -2.60 -29.85 13.79
CA GLN A 9 -3.15 -30.33 15.07
C GLN A 9 -3.55 -29.17 16.00
N ALA A 10 -2.72 -28.12 16.09
CA ALA A 10 -3.04 -26.95 16.89
C ALA A 10 -4.26 -26.20 16.33
N PHE A 11 -4.39 -26.11 15.01
CA PHE A 11 -5.54 -25.49 14.35
C PHE A 11 -6.84 -26.29 14.59
N ASP A 12 -6.80 -27.61 14.47
CA ASP A 12 -7.96 -28.48 14.69
C ASP A 12 -8.47 -28.36 16.15
N ILE A 13 -7.56 -28.37 17.12
CA ILE A 13 -7.89 -28.13 18.55
C ILE A 13 -8.52 -26.74 18.73
N ALA A 14 -7.99 -25.71 18.06
CA ALA A 14 -8.57 -24.37 18.12
C ALA A 14 -9.98 -24.33 17.54
N LYS A 15 -10.24 -25.00 16.42
CA LYS A 15 -11.58 -25.11 15.81
C LYS A 15 -12.58 -25.71 16.79
N GLU A 16 -12.23 -26.79 17.48
CA GLU A 16 -13.10 -27.40 18.50
C GLU A 16 -13.45 -26.41 19.63
N ARG A 17 -12.45 -25.64 20.10
CA ARG A 17 -12.66 -24.63 21.16
C ARG A 17 -13.59 -23.50 20.72
N TYR A 18 -13.49 -23.04 19.48
CA TYR A 18 -14.39 -22.01 18.94
C TYR A 18 -15.80 -22.56 18.68
N ALA A 19 -15.92 -23.80 18.21
CA ALA A 19 -17.20 -24.46 18.01
C ALA A 19 -17.99 -24.60 19.33
N ALA A 20 -17.30 -24.85 20.46
CA ALA A 20 -17.92 -24.93 21.79
C ALA A 20 -18.60 -23.63 22.25
N VAL A 21 -18.26 -22.48 21.65
CA VAL A 21 -18.92 -21.18 21.89
C VAL A 21 -19.75 -20.70 20.70
N GLY A 22 -20.08 -21.58 19.77
CA GLY A 22 -20.95 -21.30 18.62
C GLY A 22 -20.28 -20.55 17.47
N VAL A 23 -18.94 -20.57 17.39
CA VAL A 23 -18.18 -19.91 16.31
C VAL A 23 -17.71 -20.94 15.28
N ASP A 24 -18.17 -20.78 14.03
CA ASP A 24 -17.65 -21.53 12.88
C ASP A 24 -16.40 -20.83 12.32
N VAL A 25 -15.24 -21.44 12.58
CA VAL A 25 -13.93 -20.92 12.15
C VAL A 25 -13.75 -20.99 10.64
N ASP A 26 -14.23 -22.05 9.98
CA ASP A 26 -14.07 -22.18 8.53
C ASP A 26 -14.89 -21.10 7.82
N ALA A 27 -16.14 -20.89 8.25
CA ALA A 27 -16.98 -19.81 7.73
C ALA A 27 -16.39 -18.42 8.02
N ALA A 28 -15.72 -18.23 9.17
CA ALA A 28 -15.02 -16.99 9.50
C ALA A 28 -13.81 -16.76 8.57
N LEU A 29 -13.02 -17.80 8.30
CA LEU A 29 -11.88 -17.73 7.38
C LEU A 29 -12.35 -17.45 5.94
N GLU A 30 -13.43 -18.07 5.47
CA GLU A 30 -14.01 -17.78 4.16
C GLU A 30 -14.46 -16.32 4.03
N LYS A 31 -15.03 -15.74 5.09
CA LYS A 31 -15.39 -14.31 5.13
C LYS A 31 -14.14 -13.45 5.13
N LEU A 32 -13.13 -13.79 5.94
CA LEU A 32 -11.87 -13.06 6.02
C LEU A 32 -11.16 -13.00 4.66
N GLN A 33 -11.14 -14.09 3.89
CA GLN A 33 -10.53 -14.13 2.55
C GLN A 33 -11.19 -13.17 1.54
N LYS A 34 -12.42 -12.71 1.80
CA LYS A 34 -13.14 -11.75 0.95
C LYS A 34 -12.89 -10.30 1.35
N ILE A 35 -12.25 -10.05 2.49
CA ILE A 35 -11.92 -8.70 2.96
C ILE A 35 -10.66 -8.23 2.25
N SER A 36 -10.74 -7.05 1.64
CA SER A 36 -9.63 -6.42 0.94
C SER A 36 -9.14 -5.21 1.73
N LEU A 37 -7.89 -5.23 2.16
CA LEU A 37 -7.23 -4.10 2.80
C LEU A 37 -6.68 -3.16 1.72
N SER A 38 -6.77 -1.86 1.93
CA SER A 38 -6.14 -0.87 1.05
C SER A 38 -4.82 -0.43 1.65
N LEU A 39 -3.73 -0.92 1.06
CA LEU A 39 -2.37 -0.67 1.54
C LEU A 39 -1.88 0.66 1.01
N HIS A 40 -1.36 1.51 1.88
CA HIS A 40 -0.89 2.83 1.50
C HIS A 40 0.49 2.80 0.82
N CYS A 41 0.60 3.40 -0.36
CA CYS A 41 1.85 3.39 -1.14
C CYS A 41 3.01 4.12 -0.45
N TRP A 42 2.69 5.18 0.30
CA TRP A 42 3.67 6.14 0.82
C TRP A 42 4.57 5.63 1.94
N GLN A 43 4.27 4.45 2.48
CA GLN A 43 5.12 3.81 3.49
C GLN A 43 6.42 3.27 2.89
N ALA A 44 6.47 2.99 1.59
CA ALA A 44 7.67 2.44 0.96
C ALA A 44 8.77 3.50 0.76
N ASP A 45 8.44 4.79 0.80
CA ASP A 45 9.33 5.89 0.44
C ASP A 45 9.22 7.11 1.35
N ASP A 46 8.69 6.96 2.57
CA ASP A 46 8.56 8.06 3.53
C ASP A 46 7.74 9.26 3.00
N VAL A 47 6.71 9.01 2.20
CA VAL A 47 5.85 10.05 1.59
C VAL A 47 6.59 11.00 0.64
N SER A 48 7.70 10.55 0.04
CA SER A 48 8.49 11.38 -0.89
C SER A 48 7.74 11.61 -2.22
N GLY A 49 7.11 10.56 -2.75
CA GLY A 49 6.51 10.58 -4.09
C GLY A 49 7.54 10.71 -5.21
N PHE A 50 7.06 10.91 -6.44
CA PHE A 50 7.88 11.01 -7.65
C PHE A 50 7.75 12.36 -8.37
N GLU A 51 6.86 13.24 -7.89
CA GLU A 51 6.72 14.62 -8.39
C GLU A 51 7.97 15.46 -8.05
N ASN A 52 8.42 15.40 -6.79
CA ASN A 52 9.58 16.11 -6.28
C ASN A 52 10.26 15.29 -5.17
N PRO A 53 11.00 14.21 -5.52
CA PRO A 53 11.52 13.26 -4.54
C PRO A 53 12.57 13.84 -3.58
N ASP A 54 13.16 14.98 -3.93
CA ASP A 54 14.11 15.73 -3.08
C ASP A 54 13.42 16.81 -2.22
N GLY A 55 12.09 16.96 -2.36
CA GLY A 55 11.29 17.92 -1.61
C GLY A 55 11.07 17.51 -0.16
N GLU A 56 10.86 18.51 0.71
CA GLU A 56 10.55 18.26 2.12
C GLU A 56 9.09 17.83 2.31
N LEU A 57 8.89 16.90 3.25
CA LEU A 57 7.55 16.53 3.72
C LEU A 57 7.01 17.65 4.63
N THR A 58 5.86 18.22 4.26
CA THR A 58 5.20 19.32 4.98
C THR A 58 3.71 19.02 5.17
N GLY A 59 2.93 19.97 5.69
CA GLY A 59 1.49 19.80 5.92
C GLY A 59 1.15 19.16 7.27
N GLY A 60 2.04 19.29 8.26
CA GLY A 60 1.82 18.80 9.63
C GLY A 60 2.04 17.30 9.83
N ILE A 61 2.62 16.62 8.84
CA ILE A 61 2.97 15.19 8.89
C ILE A 61 4.47 15.00 8.74
N GLN A 62 4.99 13.92 9.30
CA GLN A 62 6.42 13.59 9.30
C GLN A 62 6.60 12.07 9.19
N SER A 63 7.59 11.62 8.42
CA SER A 63 8.20 10.30 8.60
C SER A 63 9.43 10.47 9.48
N THR A 64 9.66 9.55 10.42
CA THR A 64 10.73 9.65 11.42
C THR A 64 11.64 8.44 11.36
N GLY A 65 12.94 8.68 11.55
CA GLY A 65 13.98 7.65 11.47
C GLY A 65 14.70 7.66 10.12
N ASN A 66 15.90 7.08 10.09
CA ASN A 66 16.78 7.06 8.90
C ASN A 66 17.11 5.63 8.49
N TYR A 67 16.11 4.74 8.49
CA TYR A 67 16.34 3.36 8.10
C TYR A 67 16.66 3.31 6.59
N PRO A 68 17.76 2.66 6.17
CA PRO A 68 18.17 2.69 4.76
C PRO A 68 17.25 1.83 3.89
N GLY A 69 17.22 2.14 2.59
CA GLY A 69 16.57 1.30 1.59
C GLY A 69 15.14 1.69 1.20
N LYS A 70 14.69 2.90 1.54
CA LYS A 70 13.42 3.45 1.03
C LYS A 70 13.41 3.45 -0.51
N ALA A 71 12.26 3.19 -1.12
CA ALA A 71 12.11 3.26 -2.57
C ALA A 71 12.34 4.70 -3.07
N ARG A 72 13.00 4.83 -4.22
CA ARG A 72 13.36 6.12 -4.82
C ARG A 72 12.70 6.38 -6.16
N ASN A 73 12.01 5.38 -6.69
CA ASN A 73 11.33 5.42 -7.97
C ASN A 73 10.19 4.40 -7.99
N ILE A 74 9.38 4.50 -9.04
CA ILE A 74 8.18 3.68 -9.22
C ILE A 74 8.48 2.18 -9.30
N GLU A 75 9.63 1.78 -9.84
CA GLU A 75 10.03 0.39 -9.99
C GLU A 75 10.44 -0.24 -8.66
N GLU A 76 11.22 0.48 -7.85
CA GLU A 76 11.56 0.08 -6.48
C GLU A 76 10.30 -0.04 -5.63
N LEU A 77 9.41 0.97 -5.67
CA LEU A 77 8.18 0.98 -4.88
C LEU A 77 7.26 -0.19 -5.25
N ARG A 78 7.12 -0.51 -6.54
CA ARG A 78 6.38 -1.69 -7.01
C ARG A 78 7.02 -3.00 -6.53
N ALA A 79 8.34 -3.10 -6.54
CA ALA A 79 9.05 -4.28 -6.05
C ALA A 79 8.82 -4.48 -4.54
N ASP A 80 8.88 -3.40 -3.77
CA ASP A 80 8.64 -3.41 -2.33
C ASP A 80 7.20 -3.81 -2.00
N ILE A 81 6.21 -3.26 -2.72
CA ILE A 81 4.81 -3.65 -2.55
C ILE A 81 4.63 -5.14 -2.87
N LYS A 82 5.18 -5.64 -3.99
CA LYS A 82 5.11 -7.08 -4.33
C LYS A 82 5.71 -7.95 -3.24
N LYS A 83 6.84 -7.50 -2.67
CA LYS A 83 7.51 -8.23 -1.59
C LYS A 83 6.65 -8.25 -0.34
N ALA A 84 6.12 -7.10 0.07
CA ALA A 84 5.22 -6.99 1.22
C ALA A 84 3.97 -7.88 1.03
N THR A 85 3.30 -7.78 -0.12
CA THR A 85 2.09 -8.57 -0.40
C THR A 85 2.36 -10.06 -0.50
N SER A 86 3.59 -10.49 -0.80
CA SER A 86 3.96 -11.92 -0.75
C SER A 86 3.89 -12.52 0.66
N PHE A 87 3.89 -11.69 1.70
CA PHE A 87 3.77 -12.10 3.09
C PHE A 87 2.36 -11.85 3.67
N ILE A 88 1.47 -11.19 2.94
CA ILE A 88 0.13 -10.82 3.40
C ILE A 88 -0.91 -11.69 2.68
N PRO A 89 -1.66 -12.56 3.40
CA PRO A 89 -2.65 -13.43 2.79
C PRO A 89 -3.85 -12.66 2.22
N GLY A 90 -4.30 -13.08 1.03
CA GLY A 90 -5.51 -12.54 0.40
C GLY A 90 -5.20 -11.66 -0.81
N LYS A 91 -6.25 -11.00 -1.33
CA LYS A 91 -6.14 -10.04 -2.45
C LYS A 91 -6.49 -8.64 -1.96
N HIS A 92 -5.54 -7.74 -2.07
CA HIS A 92 -5.61 -6.41 -1.48
C HIS A 92 -5.57 -5.30 -2.54
N ARG A 93 -5.81 -4.08 -2.08
CA ARG A 93 -5.80 -2.87 -2.89
C ARG A 93 -4.52 -2.08 -2.59
N LEU A 94 -4.12 -1.23 -3.52
CA LEU A 94 -3.07 -0.24 -3.31
C LEU A 94 -3.71 1.14 -3.34
N ASN A 95 -3.49 1.91 -2.27
CA ASN A 95 -3.95 3.28 -2.14
C ASN A 95 -2.85 4.24 -2.61
N LEU A 96 -3.07 4.90 -3.75
CA LEU A 96 -2.13 5.83 -4.34
C LEU A 96 -2.40 7.27 -3.91
N HIS A 97 -1.34 8.06 -3.85
CA HIS A 97 -1.42 9.50 -3.78
C HIS A 97 -1.04 10.12 -5.13
N ALA A 98 -1.58 11.30 -5.45
CA ALA A 98 -1.33 12.00 -6.71
C ALA A 98 0.16 12.24 -7.00
N ILE A 99 0.99 12.41 -5.96
CA ILE A 99 2.44 12.60 -6.10
C ILE A 99 3.19 11.35 -6.60
N TYR A 100 2.53 10.19 -6.69
CA TYR A 100 3.11 8.92 -7.16
C TYR A 100 2.85 8.67 -8.66
N GLY A 101 2.45 9.70 -9.42
CA GLY A 101 2.28 9.56 -10.87
C GLY A 101 3.56 9.08 -11.56
N ASP A 102 3.38 8.31 -12.63
CA ASP A 102 4.44 7.94 -13.56
C ASP A 102 4.68 9.10 -14.53
N PHE A 103 5.52 10.03 -14.10
CA PHE A 103 5.79 11.26 -14.85
C PHE A 103 6.89 11.11 -15.91
N GLN A 104 7.55 9.94 -15.99
CA GLN A 104 8.62 9.66 -16.95
C GLN A 104 9.71 10.76 -17.00
N GLY A 105 10.05 11.31 -15.82
CA GLY A 105 11.05 12.38 -15.68
C GLY A 105 10.60 13.76 -16.15
N LYS A 106 9.32 13.96 -16.47
CA LYS A 106 8.76 15.27 -16.83
C LYS A 106 8.07 15.89 -15.63
N PHE A 107 8.12 17.22 -15.52
CA PHE A 107 7.31 17.93 -14.55
C PHE A 107 5.85 18.02 -15.04
N VAL A 108 4.91 17.74 -14.14
CA VAL A 108 3.46 17.90 -14.35
C VAL A 108 2.88 18.49 -13.06
N ASP A 109 2.35 19.72 -13.12
CA ASP A 109 1.70 20.34 -11.95
C ASP A 109 0.42 19.55 -11.59
N ARG A 110 0.03 19.58 -10.32
CA ARG A 110 -1.01 18.73 -9.75
C ARG A 110 -2.39 18.96 -10.34
N ASP A 111 -2.66 20.17 -10.82
CA ASP A 111 -3.89 20.54 -11.51
C ASP A 111 -3.95 20.03 -12.96
N GLN A 112 -2.84 19.55 -13.50
CA GLN A 112 -2.72 18.98 -14.85
C GLN A 112 -2.63 17.44 -14.84
N LEU A 113 -2.90 16.80 -13.70
CA LEU A 113 -2.88 15.35 -13.58
C LEU A 113 -4.05 14.70 -14.31
N GLU A 114 -3.72 13.90 -15.31
CA GLU A 114 -4.64 13.06 -16.07
C GLU A 114 -4.44 11.55 -15.81
N PRO A 115 -5.41 10.69 -16.18
CA PRO A 115 -5.28 9.24 -16.06
C PRO A 115 -4.03 8.63 -16.73
N LYS A 116 -3.50 9.25 -17.78
CA LYS A 116 -2.27 8.80 -18.47
C LYS A 116 -1.06 8.72 -17.54
N HIS A 117 -0.98 9.59 -16.53
CA HIS A 117 0.10 9.57 -15.54
C HIS A 117 -0.02 8.40 -14.54
N PHE A 118 -1.12 7.65 -14.58
CA PHE A 118 -1.35 6.48 -13.72
C PHE A 118 -1.64 5.21 -14.54
N GLU A 119 -1.48 5.26 -15.87
CA GLU A 119 -1.76 4.12 -16.73
C GLU A 119 -0.84 2.94 -16.43
N SER A 120 0.45 3.19 -16.20
CA SER A 120 1.39 2.14 -15.80
C SER A 120 1.02 1.53 -14.45
N TRP A 121 0.46 2.32 -13.51
CA TRP A 121 -0.10 1.81 -12.25
C TRP A 121 -1.33 0.93 -12.46
N MET A 122 -2.26 1.35 -13.31
CA MET A 122 -3.46 0.58 -13.63
C MET A 122 -3.11 -0.77 -14.26
N GLN A 123 -2.16 -0.77 -15.21
CA GLN A 123 -1.67 -1.99 -15.85
C GLN A 123 -0.96 -2.90 -14.84
N TRP A 124 -0.03 -2.34 -14.05
CA TRP A 124 0.69 -3.09 -13.02
C TRP A 124 -0.27 -3.68 -11.97
N ALA A 125 -1.27 -2.93 -11.51
CA ALA A 125 -2.22 -3.41 -10.53
C ALA A 125 -3.06 -4.56 -11.09
N LYS A 126 -3.50 -4.45 -12.34
CA LYS A 126 -4.21 -5.52 -13.05
C LYS A 126 -3.37 -6.80 -13.15
N GLU A 127 -2.11 -6.68 -13.53
CA GLU A 127 -1.17 -7.82 -13.64
C GLU A 127 -0.92 -8.51 -12.30
N ASN A 128 -0.94 -7.75 -11.20
CA ASN A 128 -0.70 -8.27 -9.85
C ASN A 128 -2.00 -8.56 -9.07
N GLY A 129 -3.16 -8.50 -9.74
CA GLY A 129 -4.45 -8.82 -9.12
C GLY A 129 -4.89 -7.84 -8.02
N MET A 130 -4.39 -6.61 -8.05
CA MET A 130 -4.70 -5.53 -7.12
C MET A 130 -5.70 -4.55 -7.73
N LYS A 131 -6.53 -3.94 -6.88
CA LYS A 131 -7.34 -2.78 -7.24
C LYS A 131 -6.67 -1.50 -6.73
N LEU A 132 -6.98 -0.36 -7.32
CA LEU A 132 -6.42 0.93 -6.93
C LEU A 132 -7.46 1.79 -6.21
N ASP A 133 -7.03 2.42 -5.13
CA ASP A 133 -7.66 3.60 -4.50
C ASP A 133 -6.78 4.83 -4.78
N PHE A 134 -7.33 6.03 -4.59
CA PHE A 134 -6.66 7.26 -4.97
C PHE A 134 -6.96 8.42 -4.04
N ASN A 135 -5.96 9.29 -3.86
CA ASN A 135 -6.04 10.53 -3.09
C ASN A 135 -5.38 11.66 -3.89
N SER A 136 -6.00 12.84 -3.89
CA SER A 136 -5.30 14.08 -4.26
C SER A 136 -4.22 14.40 -3.24
N THR A 137 -3.09 15.02 -3.65
CA THR A 137 -2.08 15.53 -2.71
C THR A 137 -2.20 17.05 -2.53
N SER A 138 -2.48 17.50 -1.31
CA SER A 138 -2.67 18.92 -0.97
C SER A 138 -1.67 19.45 0.06
N PHE A 139 -0.50 18.83 0.16
CA PHE A 139 0.63 19.19 1.04
C PHE A 139 1.96 19.10 0.27
N SER A 140 3.10 19.49 0.86
CA SER A 140 4.42 19.46 0.18
C SER A 140 4.40 20.12 -1.19
N HIS A 141 3.81 21.30 -1.23
CA HIS A 141 3.72 22.10 -2.45
C HIS A 141 3.77 23.60 -2.09
N PRO A 142 4.44 24.46 -2.87
CA PRO A 142 4.50 25.90 -2.59
C PRO A 142 3.12 26.56 -2.40
N LYS A 143 2.11 26.09 -3.14
CA LYS A 143 0.72 26.59 -3.03
C LYS A 143 -0.01 26.16 -1.74
N SER A 144 0.57 25.29 -0.90
CA SER A 144 -0.03 24.82 0.36
C SER A 144 0.64 25.39 1.61
N GLU A 145 1.60 26.32 1.49
CA GLU A 145 2.34 26.88 2.64
C GLU A 145 1.40 27.54 3.68
N ALA A 146 0.36 28.24 3.22
CA ALA A 146 -0.62 28.89 4.11
C ALA A 146 -1.59 27.92 4.82
N LEU A 147 -1.52 26.62 4.50
CA LEU A 147 -2.33 25.54 5.10
C LEU A 147 -1.49 24.65 6.02
N THR A 148 -0.30 25.09 6.39
CA THR A 148 0.55 24.39 7.37
C THR A 148 0.16 24.83 8.79
N LEU A 149 -0.01 23.85 9.68
CA LEU A 149 -0.31 24.05 11.11
C LEU A 149 0.83 24.79 11.83
#